data_AF-A0A368ZKZ8-F1
#
_entry.id   AF-A0A368ZKZ8-F1
#
_cell.length_a   1.000
_cell.length_b   1.000
_cell.length_c   1.000
_cell.angle_alpha   90.00
_cell.angle_beta   90.00
_cell.angle_gamma   90.00
#
_symmetry.space_group_name_H-M   'P 1'
#
loop_
_entity.id
_entity.type
_entity.pdbx_description
1 polymer ?
#
loop_
_entity_poly.entity_id
_entity_poly.type
_entity_poly.pdbx_seq_one_letter_code
_entity_poly.pdbx_strand_id
1 'polypeptide(L)'
;MSEKLPQQPQNEEVDLGQLFNAIGKLFDKFFAFIGRIFKGIFSAFIYVLKPLVHHFKIVGIALVAAFIVGFVIEKTKKPIYFSDLIVKTHFDSKYQLKSDIDYFNALISADNIEELSTIFEIDSASAKQLKVFELRAGPETQNDLFLEYDEYLQSVDTSLVNELSYGEYINNRGLLSGHIFTITAYSSKQNIFLDLTKGLKKTFENEYSKHQMQVRDTIAYIERQSLTTELSRLDSLQKTYLEVLKNDSQNKALSFAISSSIPLQQERSITKEYELFIKEQEIRRNLNEVNSLIAEENTYFDIISDFDKFGSYDKLLINRFYFKLPIFVLLLLTVGFLFIKFIRFIKNYE
;
A
#
# COMPACT_ATOMS: atom_id res chain seq x y z
N MET A 1 59.36 8.02 -74.14
CA MET A 1 58.21 7.61 -74.98
C MET A 1 57.89 6.18 -74.59
N SER A 2 56.77 5.83 -73.96
CA SER A 2 55.40 6.28 -74.16
C SER A 2 54.64 6.35 -72.83
N GLU A 3 53.85 7.39 -72.66
CA GLU A 3 52.74 7.46 -71.69
C GLU A 3 51.61 6.53 -72.11
N LYS A 4 50.86 6.00 -71.13
CA LYS A 4 49.39 6.02 -71.06
C LYS A 4 48.88 5.52 -69.69
N LEU A 5 48.25 6.43 -68.95
CA LEU A 5 47.36 6.23 -67.79
C LEU A 5 46.09 5.41 -68.19
N PRO A 6 45.09 5.26 -67.30
CA PRO A 6 45.04 4.73 -65.92
C PRO A 6 44.04 3.56 -65.84
N GLN A 7 44.02 2.77 -64.77
CA GLN A 7 42.79 2.04 -64.41
C GLN A 7 42.31 2.44 -63.02
N GLN A 8 41.08 2.93 -63.05
CA GLN A 8 40.22 3.47 -61.99
C GLN A 8 39.92 2.47 -60.87
N PRO A 9 39.46 2.95 -59.70
CA PRO A 9 39.29 2.15 -58.50
C PRO A 9 38.22 1.08 -58.74
N GLN A 10 38.58 -0.19 -58.63
CA GLN A 10 37.61 -1.25 -58.77
C GLN A 10 36.82 -1.35 -57.48
N ASN A 11 35.71 -0.61 -57.47
CA ASN A 11 34.51 -0.80 -56.69
C ASN A 11 34.74 -1.41 -55.30
N GLU A 12 34.73 -0.54 -54.31
CA GLU A 12 34.07 -0.75 -53.02
C GLU A 12 32.55 -1.00 -53.22
N GLU A 13 32.17 -1.90 -54.13
CA GLU A 13 30.96 -2.66 -53.90
C GLU A 13 31.34 -3.57 -52.74
N VAL A 14 30.94 -3.18 -51.54
CA VAL A 14 30.84 -4.13 -50.43
C VAL A 14 30.03 -5.27 -51.00
N ASP A 15 30.72 -6.35 -51.40
CA ASP A 15 30.11 -7.49 -52.07
C ASP A 15 29.09 -8.03 -51.09
N LEU A 16 27.83 -7.64 -51.28
CA LEU A 16 26.77 -7.89 -50.33
C LEU A 16 26.64 -9.39 -50.12
N GLY A 17 26.96 -10.21 -51.13
CA GLY A 17 27.06 -11.66 -51.01
C GLY A 17 28.15 -12.13 -50.04
N GLN A 18 29.32 -11.50 -50.03
CA GLN A 18 30.38 -11.78 -49.05
C GLN A 18 30.00 -11.28 -47.66
N LEU A 19 29.36 -10.11 -47.55
CA LEU A 19 28.86 -9.57 -46.29
C LEU A 19 27.76 -10.47 -45.71
N PHE A 20 26.79 -10.89 -46.50
CA PHE A 20 25.73 -11.82 -46.09
C PHE A 20 26.29 -13.21 -45.74
N ASN A 21 27.30 -13.70 -46.45
CA ASN A 21 27.98 -14.95 -46.08
C ASN A 21 28.80 -14.82 -44.78
N ALA A 22 29.45 -13.69 -44.54
CA ALA A 22 30.16 -13.42 -43.30
C ALA A 22 29.19 -13.29 -42.11
N ILE A 23 28.05 -12.61 -42.32
CA ILE A 23 26.95 -12.50 -41.36
C ILE A 23 26.33 -13.87 -41.09
N GLY A 24 26.07 -14.68 -42.13
CA GLY A 24 25.57 -16.05 -41.99
C GLY A 24 26.50 -16.93 -41.15
N LYS A 25 27.82 -16.91 -41.43
CA LYS A 25 28.82 -17.63 -40.61
C LYS A 25 28.91 -17.11 -39.17
N LEU A 26 28.65 -15.81 -38.94
CA LEU A 26 28.59 -15.23 -37.61
C LEU A 26 27.37 -15.75 -36.84
N PHE A 27 26.19 -15.78 -37.47
CA PHE A 27 24.97 -16.35 -36.91
C PHE A 27 25.10 -17.86 -36.66
N ASP A 28 25.69 -18.63 -37.56
CA ASP A 28 25.95 -20.06 -37.35
C ASP A 28 26.83 -20.32 -36.12
N LYS A 29 27.89 -19.51 -35.95
CA LYS A 29 28.75 -19.58 -34.76
C LYS A 29 28.00 -19.16 -33.49
N PHE A 30 27.15 -18.14 -33.58
CA PHE A 30 26.34 -17.65 -32.46
C PHE A 30 25.31 -18.69 -32.01
N PHE A 31 24.56 -19.31 -32.92
CA PHE A 31 23.63 -20.38 -32.59
C PHE A 31 24.35 -21.65 -32.10
N ALA A 32 25.52 -21.99 -32.67
CA ALA A 32 26.34 -23.08 -32.15
C ALA A 32 26.87 -22.81 -30.74
N PHE A 33 27.17 -21.55 -30.41
CA PHE A 33 27.56 -21.13 -29.06
C PHE A 33 26.40 -21.25 -28.07
N ILE A 34 25.21 -20.74 -28.44
CA ILE A 34 23.98 -20.90 -27.65
C ILE A 34 23.67 -22.39 -27.43
N GLY A 35 23.74 -23.20 -28.48
CA GLY A 35 23.51 -24.64 -28.40
C GLY A 35 24.48 -25.35 -27.46
N ARG A 36 25.76 -24.94 -27.44
CA ARG A 36 26.75 -25.44 -26.47
C ARG A 36 26.42 -25.05 -25.04
N ILE A 37 25.96 -23.81 -24.80
CA ILE A 37 25.53 -23.36 -23.48
C ILE A 37 24.36 -24.21 -22.99
N PHE A 38 23.30 -24.34 -23.80
CA PHE A 38 22.14 -25.16 -23.43
C PHE A 38 22.52 -26.62 -23.16
N LYS A 39 23.40 -27.21 -23.99
CA LYS A 39 23.92 -28.56 -23.76
C LYS A 39 24.72 -28.68 -22.46
N GLY A 40 25.54 -27.68 -22.15
CA GLY A 40 26.30 -27.60 -20.89
C GLY A 40 25.38 -27.53 -19.66
N ILE A 41 24.38 -26.65 -19.71
CA ILE A 41 23.36 -26.50 -18.65
C ILE A 41 22.59 -27.82 -18.47
N PHE A 42 22.10 -28.42 -19.56
CA PHE A 42 21.36 -29.68 -19.51
C PHE A 42 22.23 -30.83 -18.97
N SER A 43 23.50 -30.87 -19.34
CA SER A 43 24.45 -31.84 -18.82
C SER A 43 24.71 -31.64 -17.32
N ALA A 44 24.81 -30.40 -16.85
CA ALA A 44 24.94 -30.08 -15.43
C ALA A 44 23.70 -30.54 -14.63
N PHE A 45 22.49 -30.27 -15.13
CA PHE A 45 21.25 -30.76 -14.52
C PHE A 45 21.23 -32.29 -14.43
N ILE A 46 21.56 -33.00 -15.51
CA ILE A 46 21.66 -34.46 -15.49
C ILE A 46 22.70 -34.91 -14.46
N TYR A 47 23.85 -34.24 -14.37
CA TYR A 47 24.91 -34.60 -13.43
C TYR A 47 24.46 -34.50 -11.96
N VAL A 48 23.65 -33.48 -11.64
CA VAL A 48 23.04 -33.25 -10.32
C VAL A 48 21.94 -34.28 -10.03
N LEU A 49 21.10 -34.62 -11.01
CA LEU A 49 19.99 -35.58 -10.82
C LEU A 49 20.43 -37.04 -10.85
N LYS A 50 21.52 -37.37 -11.56
CA LYS A 50 21.98 -38.76 -11.75
C LYS A 50 22.17 -39.55 -10.43
N PRO A 51 22.74 -39.00 -9.35
CA PRO A 51 22.82 -39.66 -8.05
C PRO A 51 21.44 -39.94 -7.43
N LEU A 52 20.49 -39.02 -7.58
CA LEU A 52 19.14 -39.18 -7.04
C LEU A 52 18.41 -40.34 -7.73
N VAL A 53 18.57 -40.47 -9.05
CA VAL A 53 18.01 -41.59 -9.83
C VAL A 53 18.73 -42.90 -9.53
N HIS A 54 20.06 -42.88 -9.45
CA HIS A 54 20.83 -44.10 -9.16
C HIS A 54 20.53 -44.67 -7.77
N HIS A 55 20.35 -43.80 -6.78
CA HIS A 55 20.00 -44.17 -5.41
C HIS A 55 18.50 -44.00 -5.12
N PHE A 56 17.63 -44.11 -6.13
CA PHE A 56 16.20 -43.81 -6.02
C PHE A 56 15.50 -44.56 -4.87
N LYS A 57 15.88 -45.81 -4.58
CA LYS A 57 15.33 -46.58 -3.44
C LYS A 57 15.62 -45.91 -2.09
N ILE A 58 16.86 -45.47 -1.89
CA ILE A 58 17.31 -44.80 -0.65
C ILE A 58 16.64 -43.43 -0.53
N VAL A 59 16.60 -42.68 -1.64
CA VAL A 59 15.92 -41.38 -1.71
C VAL A 59 14.43 -41.55 -1.41
N GLY A 60 13.76 -42.53 -2.00
CA GLY A 60 12.35 -42.82 -1.77
C GLY A 60 12.04 -43.13 -0.31
N ILE A 61 12.84 -44.00 0.33
CA ILE A 61 12.67 -44.31 1.77
C ILE A 61 12.89 -43.06 2.62
N ALA A 62 13.92 -42.26 2.33
CA ALA A 62 14.20 -41.03 3.06
C ALA A 62 13.05 -40.00 2.93
N LEU A 63 12.46 -39.87 1.75
CA LEU A 63 11.32 -38.98 1.51
C LEU A 63 10.05 -39.45 2.24
N VAL A 64 9.76 -40.75 2.24
CA VAL A 64 8.62 -41.31 2.97
C VAL A 64 8.83 -41.15 4.48
N ALA A 65 10.03 -41.42 4.99
CA ALA A 65 10.35 -41.20 6.40
C ALA A 65 10.22 -39.72 6.77
N ALA A 66 10.74 -38.81 5.94
CA ALA A 66 10.61 -37.37 6.11
C ALA A 66 9.15 -36.91 6.12
N PHE A 67 8.32 -37.50 5.25
CA PHE A 67 6.89 -37.22 5.21
C PHE A 67 6.18 -37.68 6.49
N ILE A 68 6.46 -38.91 6.97
CA ILE A 68 5.89 -39.43 8.21
C ILE A 68 6.30 -38.57 9.41
N VAL A 69 7.59 -38.25 9.52
CA VAL A 69 8.10 -37.37 10.59
C VAL A 69 7.45 -35.98 10.50
N GLY A 70 7.36 -35.42 9.30
CA GLY A 70 6.70 -34.14 9.07
C GLY A 70 5.21 -34.16 9.46
N PHE A 71 4.52 -35.27 9.20
CA PHE A 71 3.12 -35.46 9.59
C PHE A 71 2.94 -35.54 11.11
N VAL A 72 3.83 -36.26 11.82
CA VAL A 72 3.81 -36.35 13.28
C VAL A 72 4.09 -34.98 13.92
N ILE A 73 5.07 -34.23 13.40
CA ILE A 73 5.37 -32.87 13.85
C ILE A 73 4.16 -31.94 13.63
N GLU A 74 3.49 -32.05 12.48
CA GLU A 74 2.30 -31.24 12.20
C GLU A 74 1.15 -31.55 13.17
N LYS A 75 0.90 -32.84 13.45
CA LYS A 75 -0.16 -33.27 14.36
C LYS A 75 0.08 -32.90 15.82
N THR A 76 1.33 -32.71 16.21
CA THR A 76 1.71 -32.29 17.57
C THR A 76 1.70 -30.78 17.75
N LYS A 77 1.71 -30.01 16.66
CA LYS A 77 1.60 -28.55 16.72
C LYS A 77 0.17 -28.14 17.07
N LYS A 78 0.07 -27.15 17.94
CA LYS A 78 -1.22 -26.52 18.25
C LYS A 78 -1.76 -25.83 16.99
N PRO A 79 -3.08 -25.88 16.75
CA PRO A 79 -3.70 -25.14 15.66
C PRO A 79 -3.42 -23.64 15.84
N ILE A 80 -3.19 -22.95 14.72
CA ILE A 80 -3.03 -21.49 14.70
C ILE A 80 -4.29 -20.91 14.05
N TYR A 81 -4.91 -20.00 14.77
CA TYR A 81 -6.06 -19.23 14.33
C TYR A 81 -5.60 -17.81 14.02
N PHE A 82 -6.30 -17.15 13.10
CA PHE A 82 -6.08 -15.75 12.79
C PHE A 82 -7.39 -14.99 12.70
N SER A 83 -7.34 -13.69 12.92
CA SER A 83 -8.43 -12.76 12.66
C SER A 83 -7.87 -11.44 12.17
N ASP A 84 -8.64 -10.76 11.31
CA ASP A 84 -8.27 -9.51 10.68
C ASP A 84 -9.04 -8.35 11.32
N LEU A 85 -8.34 -7.25 11.58
CA LEU A 85 -8.89 -5.97 12.02
C LEU A 85 -8.54 -4.93 10.96
N ILE A 86 -9.54 -4.25 10.41
CA ILE A 86 -9.35 -3.21 9.39
C ILE A 86 -9.50 -1.85 10.05
N VAL A 87 -8.46 -1.03 9.94
CA VAL A 87 -8.41 0.32 10.51
C VAL A 87 -8.11 1.36 9.45
N LYS A 88 -8.72 2.54 9.58
CA LYS A 88 -8.34 3.76 8.87
C LYS A 88 -7.54 4.65 9.82
N THR A 89 -6.34 5.06 9.43
CA THR A 89 -5.48 5.93 10.25
C THR A 89 -5.63 7.39 9.85
N HIS A 90 -5.66 8.27 10.84
CA HIS A 90 -5.68 9.74 10.71
C HIS A 90 -4.42 10.35 11.32
N PHE A 91 -4.11 11.61 11.00
CA PHE A 91 -3.00 12.36 11.60
C PHE A 91 -1.65 11.61 11.56
N ASP A 92 -1.39 10.90 10.45
CA ASP A 92 -0.18 10.08 10.25
C ASP A 92 0.08 9.04 11.36
N SER A 93 -0.95 8.63 12.10
CA SER A 93 -0.84 7.60 13.15
C SER A 93 -0.40 6.23 12.61
N LYS A 94 -0.41 6.04 11.28
CA LYS A 94 0.13 4.87 10.57
C LYS A 94 1.57 4.53 10.97
N TYR A 95 2.41 5.51 11.29
CA TYR A 95 3.77 5.26 11.79
C TYR A 95 3.76 4.69 13.21
N GLN A 96 2.87 5.19 14.08
CA GLN A 96 2.69 4.65 15.42
C GLN A 96 2.15 3.23 15.36
N LEU A 97 1.14 2.99 14.52
CA LEU A 97 0.59 1.66 14.28
C LEU A 97 1.70 0.67 13.88
N LYS A 98 2.56 1.03 12.92
CA LYS A 98 3.69 0.14 12.54
C LYS A 98 4.62 -0.14 13.71
N SER A 99 4.95 0.89 14.50
CA SER A 99 5.81 0.77 15.68
C SER A 99 5.18 -0.13 16.75
N ASP A 100 3.87 0.00 16.98
CA ASP A 100 3.13 -0.78 17.97
C ASP A 100 3.10 -2.25 17.59
N ILE A 101 2.83 -2.56 16.32
CA ILE A 101 2.85 -3.94 15.81
C ILE A 101 4.24 -4.55 15.94
N ASP A 102 5.30 -3.80 15.63
CA ASP A 102 6.68 -4.26 15.83
C ASP A 102 6.99 -4.50 17.31
N TYR A 103 6.52 -3.61 18.18
CA TYR A 103 6.68 -3.73 19.62
C TYR A 103 5.98 -4.97 20.17
N PHE A 104 4.73 -5.24 19.77
CA PHE A 104 4.02 -6.46 20.18
C PHE A 104 4.76 -7.72 19.72
N ASN A 105 5.28 -7.72 18.48
CA ASN A 105 6.07 -8.83 17.98
C ASN A 105 7.41 -9.00 18.72
N ALA A 106 8.04 -7.91 19.14
CA ALA A 106 9.23 -7.95 19.99
C ALA A 106 8.92 -8.54 21.37
N LEU A 107 7.79 -8.15 21.99
CA LEU A 107 7.35 -8.71 23.26
C LEU A 107 7.04 -10.21 23.16
N ILE A 108 6.37 -10.64 22.08
CA ILE A 108 6.12 -12.07 21.83
C ILE A 108 7.45 -12.83 21.65
N SER A 109 8.38 -12.26 20.89
CA SER A 109 9.68 -12.89 20.62
C SER A 109 10.56 -12.98 21.87
N ALA A 110 10.41 -12.04 22.80
CA ALA A 110 11.09 -12.01 24.10
C ALA A 110 10.37 -12.82 25.19
N ASP A 111 9.25 -13.50 24.88
CA ASP A 111 8.38 -14.18 25.85
C ASP A 111 7.94 -13.27 27.03
N ASN A 112 7.81 -11.96 26.80
CA ASN A 112 7.36 -11.00 27.81
C ASN A 112 5.82 -11.01 27.94
N ILE A 113 5.31 -12.05 28.61
CA ILE A 113 3.87 -12.31 28.73
C ILE A 113 3.17 -11.29 29.66
N GLU A 114 3.87 -10.78 30.67
CA GLU A 114 3.29 -9.82 31.64
C GLU A 114 2.94 -8.50 30.97
N GLU A 115 3.84 -7.97 30.14
CA GLU A 115 3.61 -6.75 29.38
C GLU A 115 2.48 -6.92 28.37
N LEU A 116 2.47 -8.02 27.61
CA LEU A 116 1.39 -8.33 26.65
C LEU A 116 0.03 -8.45 27.35
N SER A 117 -0.01 -9.09 28.51
CA SER A 117 -1.22 -9.24 29.33
C SER A 117 -1.76 -7.89 29.79
N THR A 118 -0.86 -6.95 30.11
CA THR A 118 -1.20 -5.60 30.56
C THR A 118 -1.70 -4.74 29.41
N ILE A 119 -0.99 -4.70 28.28
CA ILE A 119 -1.37 -3.91 27.09
C ILE A 119 -2.75 -4.34 26.57
N PHE A 120 -2.97 -5.65 26.42
CA PHE A 120 -4.20 -6.18 25.85
C PHE A 120 -5.31 -6.43 26.87
N GLU A 121 -5.06 -6.20 28.17
CA GLU A 121 -6.00 -6.43 29.27
C GLU A 121 -6.57 -7.87 29.27
N ILE A 122 -5.73 -8.84 28.92
CA ILE A 122 -6.06 -10.27 28.86
C ILE A 122 -5.30 -11.03 29.94
N ASP A 123 -5.78 -12.21 30.32
CA ASP A 123 -5.05 -13.07 31.26
C ASP A 123 -3.72 -13.57 30.65
N SER A 124 -2.72 -13.83 31.51
CA SER A 124 -1.39 -14.25 31.06
C SER A 124 -1.41 -15.60 30.31
N ALA A 125 -2.38 -16.48 30.58
CA ALA A 125 -2.49 -17.74 29.86
C ALA A 125 -2.97 -17.54 28.41
N SER A 126 -3.85 -16.56 28.19
CA SER A 126 -4.30 -16.07 26.88
C SER A 126 -3.19 -15.33 26.15
N ALA A 127 -2.48 -14.41 26.82
CA ALA A 127 -1.36 -13.67 26.23
C ALA A 127 -0.26 -14.62 25.70
N LYS A 128 0.04 -15.70 26.43
CA LYS A 128 0.98 -16.75 25.99
C LYS A 128 0.57 -17.49 24.71
N GLN A 129 -0.71 -17.47 24.35
CA GLN A 129 -1.19 -18.10 23.11
C GLN A 129 -0.97 -17.23 21.87
N LEU A 130 -0.71 -15.93 22.04
CA LEU A 130 -0.37 -15.03 20.92
C LEU A 130 0.92 -15.49 20.23
N LYS A 131 0.98 -15.28 18.90
CA LYS A 131 2.10 -15.76 18.07
C LYS A 131 2.75 -14.66 17.26
N VAL A 132 1.97 -13.90 16.51
CA VAL A 132 2.49 -12.80 15.68
C VAL A 132 1.34 -11.87 15.32
N PHE A 133 1.68 -10.60 15.11
CA PHE A 133 0.82 -9.61 14.50
C PHE A 133 1.42 -9.23 13.14
N GLU A 134 0.61 -9.25 12.10
CA GLU A 134 1.01 -8.85 10.76
C GLU A 134 0.26 -7.56 10.37
N LEU A 135 0.97 -6.63 9.73
CA LEU A 135 0.39 -5.40 9.21
C LEU A 135 0.45 -5.44 7.68
N ARG A 136 -0.69 -5.25 7.03
CA ARG A 136 -0.82 -5.15 5.57
C ARG A 136 -1.51 -3.84 5.19
N ALA A 137 -1.17 -3.30 4.03
CA ALA A 137 -1.92 -2.19 3.45
C ALA A 137 -3.26 -2.69 2.89
N GLY A 138 -4.29 -1.85 2.95
CA GLY A 138 -5.63 -2.13 2.45
C GLY A 138 -6.53 -2.89 3.42
N PRO A 139 -7.72 -3.34 2.97
CA PRO A 139 -8.14 -3.52 1.58
C PRO A 139 -8.36 -2.19 0.84
N GLU A 140 -7.86 -2.11 -0.39
CA GLU A 140 -8.02 -0.97 -1.29
C GLU A 140 -8.55 -1.45 -2.64
N THR A 141 -9.48 -0.70 -3.21
CA THR A 141 -9.96 -0.93 -4.58
C THR A 141 -9.02 -0.25 -5.57
N GLN A 142 -9.14 -0.63 -6.85
CA GLN A 142 -8.40 0.02 -7.93
C GLN A 142 -8.71 1.53 -8.00
N ASN A 143 -9.95 1.93 -7.67
CA ASN A 143 -10.35 3.34 -7.66
C ASN A 143 -9.66 4.11 -6.54
N ASP A 144 -9.52 3.50 -5.36
CA ASP A 144 -8.82 4.12 -4.23
C ASP A 144 -7.35 4.39 -4.59
N LEU A 145 -6.71 3.42 -5.26
CA LEU A 145 -5.34 3.57 -5.76
C LEU A 145 -5.20 4.66 -6.83
N PHE A 146 -6.24 4.89 -7.64
CA PHE A 146 -6.25 5.99 -8.61
C PHE A 146 -6.41 7.35 -7.93
N LEU A 147 -7.25 7.46 -6.90
CA LEU A 147 -7.42 8.69 -6.14
C LEU A 147 -6.12 9.06 -5.41
N GLU A 148 -5.49 8.09 -4.75
CA GLU A 148 -4.21 8.32 -4.06
C GLU A 148 -3.10 8.71 -5.06
N TYR A 149 -3.12 8.13 -6.27
CA TYR A 149 -2.20 8.53 -7.33
C TYR A 149 -2.47 9.96 -7.81
N ASP A 150 -3.73 10.37 -7.93
CA ASP A 150 -4.12 11.74 -8.29
C ASP A 150 -3.63 12.74 -7.22
N GLU A 151 -3.85 12.43 -5.94
CA GLU A 151 -3.33 13.21 -4.81
C GLU A 151 -1.79 13.30 -4.84
N TYR A 152 -1.11 12.20 -5.13
CA TYR A 152 0.33 12.19 -5.31
C TYR A 152 0.75 13.12 -6.47
N LEU A 153 0.09 13.05 -7.63
CA LEU A 153 0.40 13.96 -8.75
C LEU A 153 0.18 15.43 -8.41
N GLN A 154 -0.86 15.76 -7.63
CA GLN A 154 -1.12 17.13 -7.16
C GLN A 154 -0.04 17.64 -6.20
N SER A 155 0.64 16.73 -5.49
CA SER A 155 1.74 17.09 -4.57
C SER A 155 3.09 17.33 -5.25
N VAL A 156 3.24 16.89 -6.51
CA VAL A 156 4.50 16.98 -7.27
C VAL A 156 4.50 18.19 -8.19
N ASP A 157 5.69 18.74 -8.46
CA ASP A 157 5.86 19.80 -9.45
C ASP A 157 5.30 19.39 -10.81
N THR A 158 4.43 20.24 -11.36
CA THR A 158 3.78 20.03 -12.66
C THR A 158 4.74 19.71 -13.82
N SER A 159 5.99 20.15 -13.74
CA SER A 159 7.03 19.83 -14.72
C SER A 159 7.42 18.34 -14.75
N LEU A 160 7.25 17.62 -13.63
CA LEU A 160 7.61 16.20 -13.47
C LEU A 160 6.43 15.25 -13.67
N VAL A 161 5.20 15.77 -13.69
CA VAL A 161 3.96 14.95 -13.78
C VAL A 161 3.95 14.03 -15.01
N ASN A 162 4.48 14.49 -16.15
CA ASN A 162 4.52 13.69 -17.38
C ASN A 162 5.52 12.52 -17.32
N GLU A 163 6.45 12.55 -16.37
CA GLU A 163 7.46 11.50 -16.17
C GLU A 163 7.02 10.45 -15.14
N LEU A 164 5.96 10.74 -14.37
CA LEU A 164 5.42 9.83 -13.38
C LEU A 164 4.35 8.94 -14.00
N SER A 165 4.58 7.62 -13.96
CA SER A 165 3.59 6.64 -14.42
C SER A 165 2.87 5.98 -13.24
N TYR A 166 1.58 5.69 -13.43
CA TYR A 166 0.77 4.96 -12.45
C TYR A 166 1.38 3.59 -12.11
N GLY A 167 1.92 2.89 -13.11
CA GLY A 167 2.57 1.59 -12.90
C GLY A 167 3.80 1.68 -12.00
N GLU A 168 4.64 2.68 -12.19
CA GLU A 168 5.81 2.91 -11.32
C GLU A 168 5.38 3.36 -9.92
N TYR A 169 4.35 4.18 -9.80
CA TYR A 169 3.78 4.55 -8.50
C TYR A 169 3.39 3.31 -7.69
N ILE A 170 2.59 2.41 -8.28
CA ILE A 170 2.14 1.18 -7.60
C ILE A 170 3.32 0.27 -7.23
N ASN A 171 4.32 0.15 -8.10
CA ASN A 171 5.48 -0.71 -7.83
C ASN A 171 6.42 -0.14 -6.75
N ASN A 172 6.49 1.18 -6.61
CA ASN A 172 7.36 1.87 -5.64
C ASN A 172 6.63 2.26 -4.35
N ARG A 173 5.31 2.06 -4.29
CA ARG A 173 4.48 2.41 -3.15
C ARG A 173 4.92 1.62 -1.90
N GLY A 174 5.10 2.33 -0.79
CA GLY A 174 5.44 1.73 0.49
C GLY A 174 4.20 1.18 1.20
N LEU A 175 4.40 0.29 2.17
CA LEU A 175 3.31 -0.21 3.03
C LEU A 175 2.51 0.92 3.68
N LEU A 176 3.19 2.00 4.09
CA LEU A 176 2.61 3.14 4.81
C LEU A 176 2.16 4.28 3.89
N SER A 177 2.08 4.07 2.58
CA SER A 177 1.59 5.12 1.68
C SER A 177 0.11 5.38 1.91
N GLY A 178 -0.70 4.32 2.03
CA GLY A 178 -2.14 4.42 2.25
C GLY A 178 -2.59 4.85 3.64
N HIS A 179 -3.91 4.87 3.80
CA HIS A 179 -4.61 5.23 5.04
C HIS A 179 -5.39 4.08 5.65
N ILE A 180 -5.62 3.00 4.89
CA ILE A 180 -6.35 1.80 5.35
C ILE A 180 -5.34 0.67 5.56
N PHE A 181 -5.44 0.02 6.71
CA PHE A 181 -4.55 -1.05 7.11
C PHE A 181 -5.32 -2.24 7.65
N THR A 182 -4.84 -3.43 7.34
CA THR A 182 -5.31 -4.69 7.92
C THR A 182 -4.26 -5.21 8.91
N ILE A 183 -4.68 -5.36 10.15
CA ILE A 183 -3.91 -5.98 11.23
C ILE A 183 -4.41 -7.42 11.37
N THR A 184 -3.56 -8.39 11.04
CA THR A 184 -3.86 -9.81 11.26
C THR A 184 -3.18 -10.29 12.54
N ALA A 185 -3.97 -10.70 13.52
CA ALA A 185 -3.44 -11.30 14.74
C ALA A 185 -3.47 -12.84 14.65
N TYR A 186 -2.40 -13.50 15.08
CA TYR A 186 -2.31 -14.97 15.10
C TYR A 186 -2.20 -15.51 16.53
N SER A 187 -3.00 -16.53 16.86
CA SER A 187 -3.02 -17.14 18.18
C SER A 187 -3.31 -18.64 18.15
N SER A 188 -2.81 -19.38 19.14
CA SER A 188 -3.21 -20.77 19.37
C SER A 188 -4.59 -20.91 20.04
N LYS A 189 -5.19 -19.80 20.50
CA LYS A 189 -6.53 -19.76 21.10
C LYS A 189 -7.51 -19.10 20.13
N GLN A 190 -8.62 -19.77 19.84
CA GLN A 190 -9.58 -19.30 18.83
C GLN A 190 -10.41 -18.08 19.29
N ASN A 191 -10.65 -17.93 20.59
CA ASN A 191 -11.59 -16.97 21.16
C ASN A 191 -10.90 -15.83 21.94
N ILE A 192 -9.83 -15.27 21.39
CA ILE A 192 -9.03 -14.20 22.02
C ILE A 192 -9.08 -12.87 21.26
N PHE A 193 -9.40 -12.90 19.97
CA PHE A 193 -9.16 -11.77 19.06
C PHE A 193 -9.96 -10.52 19.42
N LEU A 194 -11.24 -10.67 19.80
CA LEU A 194 -12.09 -9.55 20.19
C LEU A 194 -11.55 -8.77 21.41
N ASP A 195 -10.84 -9.43 22.32
CA ASP A 195 -10.25 -8.77 23.49
C ASP A 195 -9.04 -7.91 23.10
N LEU A 196 -8.31 -8.30 22.04
CA LEU A 196 -7.13 -7.58 21.56
C LEU A 196 -7.47 -6.18 21.04
N THR A 197 -8.70 -5.98 20.53
CA THR A 197 -9.16 -4.68 20.05
C THR A 197 -9.05 -3.60 21.11
N LYS A 198 -9.34 -3.91 22.38
CA LYS A 198 -9.31 -2.92 23.47
C LYS A 198 -7.90 -2.41 23.74
N GLY A 199 -6.93 -3.32 23.77
CA GLY A 199 -5.53 -2.95 23.96
C GLY A 199 -4.96 -2.19 22.78
N LEU A 200 -5.26 -2.65 21.56
CA LEU A 200 -4.87 -1.96 20.34
C LEU A 200 -5.33 -0.51 20.39
N LYS A 201 -6.62 -0.26 20.68
CA LYS A 201 -7.20 1.10 20.70
C LYS A 201 -6.42 2.13 21.53
N LYS A 202 -5.73 1.69 22.58
CA LYS A 202 -4.99 2.57 23.51
C LYS A 202 -3.55 2.87 23.09
N THR A 203 -3.02 2.15 22.11
CA THR A 203 -1.58 2.21 21.79
C THR A 203 -1.28 3.21 20.66
N PHE A 204 -2.29 3.57 19.86
CA PHE A 204 -2.16 4.37 18.64
C PHE A 204 -1.80 5.86 18.81
N GLU A 205 -1.54 6.33 20.03
CA GLU A 205 -1.24 7.74 20.29
C GLU A 205 0.26 8.01 20.29
N ASN A 206 0.69 9.02 19.52
CA ASN A 206 2.04 9.56 19.63
C ASN A 206 2.04 11.10 19.61
N GLU A 207 3.17 11.70 20.00
CA GLU A 207 3.30 13.16 20.09
C GLU A 207 3.17 13.85 18.73
N TYR A 208 3.58 13.19 17.64
CA TYR A 208 3.45 13.75 16.30
C TYR A 208 1.99 13.84 15.85
N SER A 209 1.23 12.75 15.97
CA SER A 209 -0.19 12.67 15.65
C SER A 209 -1.02 13.59 16.53
N LYS A 210 -0.67 13.71 17.82
CA LYS A 210 -1.27 14.72 18.73
C LYS A 210 -1.06 16.13 18.20
N HIS A 211 0.17 16.47 17.80
CA HIS A 211 0.48 17.78 17.24
C HIS A 211 -0.29 18.03 15.92
N GLN A 212 -0.35 17.05 15.02
CA GLN A 212 -1.11 17.16 13.76
C GLN A 212 -2.60 17.40 14.01
N MET A 213 -3.19 16.65 14.95
CA MET A 213 -4.58 16.87 15.38
C MET A 213 -4.79 18.29 15.94
N GLN A 214 -3.89 18.76 16.80
CA GLN A 214 -3.95 20.12 17.36
C GLN A 214 -3.83 21.21 16.29
N VAL A 215 -2.95 21.04 15.31
CA VAL A 215 -2.80 21.97 14.19
C VAL A 215 -4.11 22.03 13.40
N ARG A 216 -4.68 20.87 13.04
CA ARG A 216 -5.97 20.79 12.34
C ARG A 216 -7.09 21.46 13.14
N ASP A 217 -7.22 21.16 14.43
CA ASP A 217 -8.24 21.74 15.30
C ASP A 217 -8.10 23.26 15.43
N THR A 218 -6.86 23.76 15.49
CA THR A 218 -6.57 25.19 15.52
C THR A 218 -6.97 25.87 14.22
N ILE A 219 -6.63 25.27 13.07
CA ILE A 219 -7.00 25.80 11.75
C ILE A 219 -8.53 25.81 11.61
N ALA A 220 -9.20 24.71 11.93
CA ALA A 220 -10.64 24.59 11.84
C ALA A 220 -11.35 25.57 12.80
N TYR A 221 -10.79 25.82 13.98
CA TYR A 221 -11.29 26.85 14.89
C TYR A 221 -11.21 28.26 14.29
N ILE A 222 -10.06 28.63 13.73
CA ILE A 222 -9.84 29.93 13.08
C ILE A 222 -10.80 30.11 11.90
N GLU A 223 -10.94 29.10 11.07
CA GLU A 223 -11.81 29.13 9.90
C GLU A 223 -13.28 29.26 10.30
N ARG A 224 -13.73 28.46 11.27
CA ARG A 224 -15.09 28.58 11.83
C ARG A 224 -15.36 29.96 12.39
N GLN A 225 -14.38 30.57 13.07
CA GLN A 225 -14.49 31.93 13.59
C GLN A 225 -14.58 32.97 12.46
N SER A 226 -13.80 32.82 11.38
CA SER A 226 -13.88 33.67 10.19
C SER A 226 -15.25 33.56 9.54
N LEU A 227 -15.71 32.34 9.23
CA LEU A 227 -17.00 32.08 8.59
C LEU A 227 -18.18 32.61 9.42
N THR A 228 -18.14 32.42 10.74
CA THR A 228 -19.16 32.97 11.65
C THR A 228 -19.17 34.50 11.64
N THR A 229 -17.98 35.12 11.58
CA THR A 229 -17.85 36.59 11.48
C THR A 229 -18.36 37.10 10.15
N GLU A 230 -18.04 36.42 9.04
CA GLU A 230 -18.52 36.74 7.70
C GLU A 230 -20.04 36.63 7.61
N LEU A 231 -20.62 35.56 8.17
CA LEU A 231 -22.07 35.37 8.25
C LEU A 231 -22.73 36.52 9.04
N SER A 232 -22.17 36.91 10.19
CA SER A 232 -22.70 38.03 10.98
C SER A 232 -22.60 39.38 10.25
N ARG A 233 -21.54 39.59 9.46
CA ARG A 233 -21.38 40.79 8.63
C ARG A 233 -22.36 40.81 7.47
N LEU A 234 -22.57 39.66 6.83
CA LEU A 234 -23.54 39.49 5.76
C LEU A 234 -24.97 39.73 6.26
N ASP A 235 -25.33 39.19 7.42
CA ASP A 235 -26.62 39.44 8.07
C ASP A 235 -26.84 40.93 8.33
N SER A 236 -25.79 41.63 8.77
CA SER A 236 -25.83 43.08 9.00
C SER A 236 -26.02 43.86 7.70
N LEU A 237 -25.30 43.47 6.64
CA LEU A 237 -25.44 44.06 5.30
C LEU A 237 -26.83 43.82 4.71
N GLN A 238 -27.37 42.60 4.83
CA GLN A 238 -28.73 42.26 4.40
C GLN A 238 -29.76 43.14 5.13
N LYS A 239 -29.63 43.31 6.46
CA LYS A 239 -30.52 44.20 7.25
C LYS A 239 -30.45 45.64 6.77
N THR A 240 -29.25 46.21 6.61
CA THR A 240 -29.07 47.58 6.10
C THR A 240 -29.65 47.73 4.69
N TYR A 241 -29.44 46.74 3.82
CA TYR A 241 -29.97 46.77 2.46
C TYR A 241 -31.51 46.69 2.43
N LEU A 242 -32.12 45.81 3.24
CA LEU A 242 -33.57 45.74 3.40
C LEU A 242 -34.15 47.04 3.98
N GLU A 243 -33.44 47.68 4.90
CA GLU A 243 -33.83 48.99 5.45
C GLU A 243 -33.78 50.09 4.37
N VAL A 244 -32.73 50.14 3.55
CA VAL A 244 -32.64 51.06 2.40
C VAL A 244 -33.80 50.82 1.42
N LEU A 245 -34.10 49.57 1.06
CA LEU A 245 -35.24 49.24 0.20
C LEU A 245 -36.57 49.70 0.81
N LYS A 246 -36.75 49.52 2.12
CA LYS A 246 -37.93 49.96 2.85
C LYS A 246 -38.06 51.48 2.80
N ASN A 247 -36.98 52.22 3.07
CA ASN A 247 -36.97 53.68 3.03
C ASN A 247 -37.21 54.22 1.61
N ASP A 248 -36.59 53.63 0.59
CA ASP A 248 -36.83 53.98 -0.82
C ASP A 248 -38.28 53.73 -1.24
N SER A 249 -38.90 52.65 -0.75
CA SER A 249 -40.31 52.35 -1.01
C SER A 249 -41.26 53.38 -0.38
N GLN A 250 -40.95 53.82 0.85
CA GLN A 250 -41.72 54.85 1.57
C GLN A 250 -41.53 56.24 0.93
N ASN A 251 -40.32 56.57 0.49
CA ASN A 251 -40.02 57.82 -0.21
C ASN A 251 -40.61 57.85 -1.62
N LYS A 252 -40.67 56.72 -2.34
CA LYS A 252 -41.40 56.61 -3.62
C LYS A 252 -42.91 56.83 -3.47
N ALA A 253 -43.50 56.40 -2.35
CA ALA A 253 -44.91 56.70 -2.05
C ALA A 253 -45.15 58.20 -1.79
N LEU A 254 -44.15 58.92 -1.27
CA LEU A 254 -44.17 60.39 -1.11
C LEU A 254 -43.88 61.14 -2.42
N SER A 255 -43.05 60.60 -3.32
CA SER A 255 -42.73 61.24 -4.62
C SER A 255 -43.79 61.06 -5.70
N PHE A 256 -44.71 60.08 -5.57
CA PHE A 256 -45.88 59.97 -6.47
C PHE A 256 -46.85 61.17 -6.38
N ALA A 257 -46.69 62.03 -5.37
CA ALA A 257 -47.47 63.27 -5.24
C ALA A 257 -46.87 64.45 -6.04
N ILE A 258 -45.62 64.38 -6.52
CA ILE A 258 -44.95 65.49 -7.21
C ILE A 258 -44.06 64.94 -8.35
N SER A 259 -44.43 65.28 -9.59
CA SER A 259 -43.68 65.11 -10.84
C SER A 259 -43.81 63.79 -11.62
N SER A 260 -44.63 63.88 -12.67
CA SER A 260 -44.74 62.96 -13.80
C SER A 260 -43.63 63.27 -14.81
N SER A 261 -42.49 62.58 -14.77
CA SER A 261 -41.61 62.33 -15.94
C SER A 261 -40.34 61.57 -15.53
N ILE A 262 -39.95 60.61 -16.37
CA ILE A 262 -38.77 59.72 -16.33
C ILE A 262 -39.00 58.37 -15.60
N PRO A 263 -39.16 57.25 -16.33
CA PRO A 263 -39.06 55.91 -15.75
C PRO A 263 -37.58 55.56 -15.58
N LEU A 264 -37.06 55.64 -14.37
CA LEU A 264 -35.71 55.18 -14.04
C LEU A 264 -35.71 53.65 -13.95
N GLN A 265 -34.92 53.00 -14.81
CA GLN A 265 -34.77 51.55 -14.95
C GLN A 265 -34.66 50.83 -13.60
N GLN A 266 -35.63 49.95 -13.34
CA GLN A 266 -35.83 49.23 -12.09
C GLN A 266 -35.29 47.79 -12.14
N GLU A 267 -34.25 47.55 -12.95
CA GLU A 267 -33.69 46.21 -13.21
C GLU A 267 -32.56 45.79 -12.26
N ARG A 268 -32.10 46.66 -11.34
CA ARG A 268 -30.89 46.41 -10.52
C ARG A 268 -31.10 45.91 -9.09
N SER A 269 -32.33 45.81 -8.57
CA SER A 269 -32.52 45.38 -7.17
C SER A 269 -32.54 43.86 -7.04
N ILE A 270 -33.40 43.17 -7.80
CA ILE A 270 -33.74 41.74 -7.68
C ILE A 270 -32.51 40.81 -7.72
N THR A 271 -31.43 41.21 -8.40
CA THR A 271 -30.21 40.41 -8.48
C THR A 271 -29.41 40.43 -7.19
N LYS A 272 -29.47 41.49 -6.38
CA LYS A 272 -28.63 41.67 -5.19
C LYS A 272 -29.13 40.91 -3.97
N GLU A 273 -30.45 40.85 -3.72
CA GLU A 273 -30.99 40.02 -2.63
C GLU A 273 -30.65 38.55 -2.87
N TYR A 274 -30.81 38.12 -4.13
CA TYR A 274 -30.47 36.77 -4.55
C TYR A 274 -28.96 36.49 -4.40
N GLU A 275 -28.08 37.40 -4.84
CA GLU A 275 -26.63 37.29 -4.64
C GLU A 275 -26.25 37.17 -3.15
N LEU A 276 -26.85 38.00 -2.28
CA LEU A 276 -26.60 37.94 -0.84
C LEU A 276 -27.08 36.61 -0.23
N PHE A 277 -28.22 36.09 -0.67
CA PHE A 277 -28.72 34.79 -0.24
C PHE A 277 -27.80 33.65 -0.69
N ILE A 278 -27.34 33.66 -1.94
CA ILE A 278 -26.39 32.66 -2.45
C ILE A 278 -25.09 32.69 -1.65
N LYS A 279 -24.58 33.88 -1.32
CA LYS A 279 -23.38 34.02 -0.48
C LYS A 279 -23.60 33.51 0.94
N GLU A 280 -24.79 33.71 1.52
CA GLU A 280 -25.12 33.15 2.83
C GLU A 280 -25.10 31.60 2.81
N GLN A 281 -25.71 31.00 1.78
CA GLN A 281 -25.73 29.55 1.61
C GLN A 281 -24.32 29.00 1.44
N GLU A 282 -23.46 29.67 0.69
CA GLU A 282 -22.05 29.31 0.52
C GLU A 282 -21.30 29.30 1.86
N ILE A 283 -21.40 30.38 2.65
CA ILE A 283 -20.77 30.48 3.97
C ILE A 283 -21.28 29.37 4.91
N ARG A 284 -22.59 29.11 4.93
CA ARG A 284 -23.19 28.06 5.75
C ARG A 284 -22.72 26.67 5.32
N ARG A 285 -22.59 26.43 4.02
CA ARG A 285 -22.07 25.15 3.50
C ARG A 285 -20.63 24.94 3.95
N ASN A 286 -19.76 25.94 3.77
CA ASN A 286 -18.37 25.88 4.21
C ASN A 286 -18.28 25.66 5.74
N LEU A 287 -19.14 26.32 6.52
CA LEU A 287 -19.18 26.13 7.98
C LEU A 287 -19.59 24.69 8.35
N ASN A 288 -20.53 24.10 7.62
CA ASN A 288 -20.90 22.70 7.81
C ASN A 288 -19.77 21.76 7.40
N GLU A 289 -19.05 22.03 6.31
CA GLU A 289 -17.88 21.26 5.87
C GLU A 289 -16.81 21.25 6.96
N VAL A 290 -16.43 22.41 7.51
CA VAL A 290 -15.47 22.52 8.62
C VAL A 290 -15.93 21.73 9.86
N ASN A 291 -17.22 21.80 10.21
CA ASN A 291 -17.75 21.05 11.34
C ASN A 291 -17.78 19.54 11.08
N SER A 292 -18.05 19.11 9.84
CA SER A 292 -18.03 17.69 9.45
C SER A 292 -16.63 17.13 9.57
N LEU A 293 -15.61 17.87 9.09
CA LEU A 293 -14.20 17.48 9.20
C LEU A 293 -13.79 17.24 10.65
N ILE A 294 -14.17 18.14 11.57
CA ILE A 294 -13.86 17.96 13.00
C ILE A 294 -14.57 16.73 13.59
N ALA A 295 -15.82 16.48 13.16
CA ALA A 295 -16.64 15.40 13.71
C ALA A 295 -16.21 14.02 13.21
N GLU A 296 -15.85 13.90 11.94
CA GLU A 296 -15.48 12.64 11.29
C GLU A 296 -14.09 12.16 11.69
N GLU A 297 -13.10 13.07 11.78
CA GLU A 297 -11.71 12.70 12.05
C GLU A 297 -11.30 13.05 13.49
N ASN A 298 -12.13 12.74 14.49
CA ASN A 298 -11.84 13.10 15.89
C ASN A 298 -10.98 12.06 16.65
N THR A 299 -10.47 11.06 15.95
CA THR A 299 -9.70 9.94 16.49
C THR A 299 -8.41 9.79 15.69
N TYR A 300 -7.39 9.15 16.27
CA TYR A 300 -6.17 8.82 15.53
C TYR A 300 -6.38 7.69 14.53
N PHE A 301 -7.42 6.88 14.72
CA PHE A 301 -7.80 5.82 13.83
C PHE A 301 -9.28 5.47 14.04
N ASP A 302 -9.90 4.95 12.99
CA ASP A 302 -11.22 4.37 13.01
C ASP A 302 -11.15 2.88 12.70
N ILE A 303 -11.98 2.10 13.37
CA ILE A 303 -12.14 0.67 13.07
C ILE A 303 -13.25 0.53 12.04
N ILE A 304 -12.89 0.14 10.82
CA ILE A 304 -13.83 -0.16 9.74
C ILE A 304 -14.44 -1.55 9.97
N SER A 305 -13.61 -2.53 10.32
CA SER A 305 -14.04 -3.90 10.64
C SER A 305 -13.26 -4.38 11.85
N ASP A 306 -13.97 -4.76 12.91
CA ASP A 306 -13.36 -5.30 14.13
C ASP A 306 -12.91 -6.75 13.93
N PHE A 307 -12.10 -7.27 14.88
CA PHE A 307 -11.75 -8.68 14.92
C PHE A 307 -12.99 -9.57 15.08
N ASP A 308 -12.97 -10.72 14.40
CA ASP A 308 -13.95 -11.77 14.59
C ASP A 308 -13.85 -12.38 15.99
N LYS A 309 -15.00 -12.70 16.59
CA LYS A 309 -15.07 -13.39 17.89
C LYS A 309 -14.33 -14.73 17.89
N PHE A 310 -14.33 -15.42 16.75
CA PHE A 310 -13.66 -16.70 16.56
C PHE A 310 -12.70 -16.60 15.39
N GLY A 311 -11.42 -16.85 15.62
CA GLY A 311 -10.44 -16.83 14.54
C GLY A 311 -10.67 -17.95 13.53
N SER A 312 -10.32 -17.65 12.29
CA SER A 312 -10.29 -18.58 11.17
C SER A 312 -9.05 -19.46 11.24
N TYR A 313 -9.15 -20.70 10.77
CA TYR A 313 -8.01 -21.62 10.72
C TYR A 313 -7.10 -21.26 9.54
N ASP A 314 -5.79 -21.13 9.78
CA ASP A 314 -4.84 -20.96 8.69
C ASP A 314 -4.72 -22.24 7.86
N LYS A 315 -5.37 -22.24 6.68
CA LYS A 315 -5.48 -23.41 5.79
C LYS A 315 -4.35 -23.54 4.79
N LEU A 316 -3.34 -22.67 4.78
CA LEU A 316 -2.29 -22.68 3.74
C LEU A 316 -1.53 -24.02 3.69
N LEU A 317 -1.91 -24.87 2.73
CA LEU A 317 -1.37 -26.24 2.57
C LEU A 317 0.14 -26.24 2.33
N ILE A 318 0.66 -25.22 1.65
CA ILE A 318 2.08 -25.05 1.30
C ILE A 318 2.93 -24.74 2.55
N ASN A 319 2.31 -24.20 3.61
CA ASN A 319 3.04 -23.86 4.83
C ASN A 319 3.27 -25.06 5.77
N ARG A 320 2.66 -26.20 5.49
CA ARG A 320 2.67 -27.38 6.36
C ARG A 320 4.00 -28.12 6.33
N PHE A 321 4.45 -28.58 7.50
CA PHE A 321 5.76 -29.20 7.64
C PHE A 321 5.87 -30.54 6.90
N TYR A 322 4.76 -31.26 6.70
CA TYR A 322 4.78 -32.53 5.97
C TYR A 322 5.18 -32.38 4.50
N PHE A 323 5.03 -31.20 3.88
CA PHE A 323 5.53 -30.92 2.53
C PHE A 323 6.92 -30.29 2.55
N LYS A 324 7.20 -29.37 3.49
CA LYS A 324 8.50 -28.69 3.58
C LYS A 324 9.65 -29.64 3.94
N LEU A 325 9.41 -30.59 4.84
CA LEU A 325 10.46 -31.49 5.36
C LEU A 325 10.99 -32.44 4.28
N PRO A 326 10.16 -33.12 3.45
CA PRO A 326 10.65 -33.89 2.31
C PRO A 326 11.44 -33.06 1.30
N ILE A 327 11.01 -31.83 0.99
CA ILE A 327 11.73 -30.92 0.08
C ILE A 327 13.10 -30.56 0.65
N PHE A 328 13.17 -30.24 1.94
CA PHE A 328 14.42 -29.94 2.63
C PHE A 328 15.37 -31.15 2.64
N VAL A 329 14.86 -32.35 2.92
CA VAL A 329 15.65 -33.59 2.89
C VAL A 329 16.13 -33.90 1.47
N LEU A 330 15.31 -33.68 0.44
CA LEU A 330 15.71 -33.84 -0.96
C LEU A 330 16.88 -32.91 -1.31
N LEU A 331 16.80 -31.64 -0.89
CA LEU A 331 17.86 -30.66 -1.11
C LEU A 331 19.14 -31.08 -0.40
N LEU A 332 19.05 -31.49 0.87
CA LEU A 332 20.18 -31.95 1.67
C LEU A 332 20.85 -33.19 1.07
N LEU A 333 20.08 -34.16 0.60
CA LEU A 333 20.60 -35.35 -0.10
C LEU A 333 21.31 -34.96 -1.40
N THR A 334 20.74 -34.03 -2.16
CA THR A 334 21.34 -33.55 -3.42
C THR A 334 22.70 -32.90 -3.16
N VAL A 335 22.80 -32.02 -2.17
CA VAL A 335 24.06 -31.38 -1.76
C VAL A 335 25.05 -32.43 -1.24
N GLY A 336 24.60 -33.37 -0.41
CA GLY A 336 25.43 -34.46 0.11
C GLY A 336 26.02 -35.33 -1.00
N PHE A 337 25.24 -35.71 -2.01
CA PHE A 337 25.73 -36.49 -3.14
C PHE A 337 26.74 -35.73 -3.99
N LEU A 338 26.52 -34.42 -4.21
CA LEU A 338 27.49 -33.57 -4.90
C LEU A 338 28.79 -33.45 -4.12
N PHE A 339 28.73 -33.28 -2.80
CA PHE A 339 29.90 -33.22 -1.94
C PHE A 339 30.72 -34.52 -1.96
N ILE A 340 30.06 -35.69 -1.89
CA ILE A 340 30.74 -36.99 -2.01
C ILE A 340 31.42 -37.14 -3.37
N LYS A 341 30.75 -36.72 -4.46
CA LYS A 341 31.34 -36.74 -5.80
C LYS A 341 32.52 -35.78 -5.91
N PHE A 342 32.43 -34.59 -5.32
CA PHE A 342 33.48 -33.60 -5.30
C PHE A 342 34.73 -34.12 -4.55
N ILE A 343 34.55 -34.76 -3.39
CA ILE A 343 35.65 -35.42 -2.68
C ILE A 343 36.29 -36.53 -3.53
N ARG A 344 35.49 -37.37 -4.19
CA ARG A 344 36.02 -38.41 -5.09
C ARG A 344 36.76 -37.80 -6.29
N PHE A 345 36.25 -36.70 -6.82
CA PHE A 345 36.91 -35.98 -7.91
C PHE A 345 38.28 -35.47 -7.46
N ILE A 346 38.36 -34.79 -6.31
CA ILE A 346 39.64 -34.31 -5.73
C ILE A 346 40.60 -35.48 -5.47
N LYS A 347 40.13 -36.58 -4.89
CA LYS A 347 41.00 -37.73 -4.58
C LYS A 347 41.59 -38.41 -5.82
N ASN A 348 40.90 -38.31 -6.95
CA ASN A 348 41.31 -38.87 -8.22
C ASN A 348 41.85 -37.79 -9.18
N TYR A 349 42.11 -36.59 -8.66
CA TYR A 349 42.66 -35.47 -9.42
C TYR A 349 44.20 -35.54 -9.30
N GLU A 350 44.85 -36.01 -10.36
CA GLU A 350 46.28 -35.81 -10.61
C GLU A 350 46.51 -34.46 -11.29
#